data_AF-A0AAN6L496-F1
#
_entry.id   AF-A0AAN6L496-F1
#
_cell.length_a   1.000
_cell.length_b   1.000
_cell.length_c   1.000
_cell.angle_alpha   90.00
_cell.angle_beta   90.00
_cell.angle_gamma   90.00
#
_symmetry.space_group_name_H-M   'P 1'
#
loop_
_entity.id
_entity.type
_entity.pdbx_description
1 polymer ?
#
loop_
_entity_poly.entity_id
_entity_poly.type
_entity_poly.pdbx_seq_one_letter_code
_entity_poly.pdbx_strand_id
1 'polypeptide(L)'
;MPLLPLTPTPLLMHTMLLYAVKSIQIIFYVLQYPTPTRAPERKRFRNQNDQSQFDRDTSKFYPTALLQTITMPWLPVALKALGTFAVITGVADSLVGKAVIEGITGETMVVDSLVQAIADSQLRFLGSAWACVGTMLWWTSNDLENRKTPLALLGGGLFLGGVGRTLNIAIHGTQYVPRSLVAAIAVELLGPPAVWLVMRGRKPVEAKRK
;
A
#
# COMPACT_ATOMS: atom_id res chain seq x y z
N MET A 1 45.67 -5.11 -7.62
CA MET A 1 45.07 -4.03 -6.82
C MET A 1 44.06 -4.65 -5.87
N PRO A 2 44.20 -4.53 -4.54
CA PRO A 2 43.19 -5.04 -3.62
C PRO A 2 41.98 -4.10 -3.62
N LEU A 3 40.79 -4.64 -3.86
CA LEU A 3 39.53 -3.93 -3.75
C LEU A 3 39.20 -3.76 -2.26
N LEU A 4 39.11 -2.52 -1.79
CA LEU A 4 38.70 -2.18 -0.42
C LEU A 4 37.27 -2.70 -0.16
N PRO A 5 36.99 -3.37 0.97
CA PRO A 5 35.65 -3.81 1.30
C PRO A 5 34.75 -2.59 1.58
N LEU A 6 33.72 -2.43 0.75
CA LEU A 6 32.62 -1.48 0.95
C LEU A 6 31.75 -1.96 2.11
N THR A 7 32.20 -1.72 3.35
CA THR A 7 31.29 -1.77 4.49
C THR A 7 30.36 -0.55 4.38
N PRO A 8 29.03 -0.72 4.46
CA PRO A 8 28.12 0.41 4.47
C PRO A 8 28.46 1.27 5.69
N THR A 9 28.92 2.49 5.44
CA THR A 9 29.29 3.41 6.51
C THR A 9 28.06 3.68 7.39
N PRO A 10 28.22 3.89 8.71
CA PRO A 10 27.12 4.22 9.61
C PRO A 10 26.31 5.45 9.14
N LEU A 11 26.92 6.31 8.33
CA LEU A 11 26.27 7.40 7.64
C LEU A 11 25.14 6.92 6.70
N LEU A 12 25.37 5.87 5.93
CA LEU A 12 24.40 5.30 4.99
C LEU A 12 23.16 4.77 5.72
N MET A 13 23.36 4.03 6.81
CA MET A 13 22.28 3.52 7.66
C MET A 13 21.47 4.65 8.31
N HIS A 14 22.15 5.71 8.76
CA HIS A 14 21.49 6.88 9.31
C HIS A 14 20.65 7.61 8.25
N THR A 15 21.16 7.75 7.02
CA THR A 15 20.39 8.33 5.91
C THR A 15 19.17 7.48 5.55
N MET A 16 19.26 6.15 5.58
CA MET A 16 18.10 5.29 5.30
C MET A 16 17.03 5.39 6.39
N LEU A 17 17.44 5.47 7.66
CA LEU A 17 16.51 5.71 8.78
C LEU A 17 15.85 7.08 8.67
N LEU A 18 16.61 8.13 8.33
CA LEU A 18 16.08 9.46 8.07
C LEU A 18 15.14 9.48 6.86
N TYR A 19 15.42 8.70 5.82
CA TYR A 19 14.53 8.53 4.67
C TYR A 19 13.22 7.88 5.09
N ALA A 20 13.26 6.83 5.91
CA ALA A 20 12.06 6.18 6.43
C ALA A 20 11.22 7.14 7.29
N VAL A 21 11.86 7.88 8.20
CA VAL A 21 11.20 8.87 9.06
C VAL A 21 10.60 10.04 8.25
N LYS A 22 11.34 10.57 7.26
CA LYS A 22 10.83 11.62 6.37
C LYS A 22 9.70 11.12 5.46
N SER A 23 9.76 9.87 5.02
CA SER A 23 8.68 9.25 4.24
C SER A 23 7.39 9.15 5.05
N ILE A 24 7.50 8.81 6.34
CA ILE A 24 6.38 8.84 7.28
C ILE A 24 5.84 10.27 7.44
N GLN A 25 6.69 11.30 7.57
CA GLN A 25 6.25 12.69 7.65
C GLN A 25 5.57 13.20 6.36
N ILE A 26 6.06 12.81 5.18
CA ILE A 26 5.43 13.16 3.89
C ILE A 26 4.07 12.48 3.77
N ILE A 27 3.93 11.24 4.24
CA ILE A 27 2.63 10.56 4.34
C ILE A 27 1.69 11.38 5.24
N PHE A 28 2.12 11.79 6.45
CA PHE A 28 1.31 12.65 7.32
C PHE A 28 0.93 13.99 6.66
N TYR A 29 1.87 14.62 5.94
CA TYR A 29 1.62 15.88 5.23
C TYR A 29 0.57 15.71 4.12
N VAL A 30 0.68 14.66 3.30
CA VAL A 30 -0.29 14.37 2.22
C VAL A 30 -1.66 14.01 2.78
N LEU A 31 -1.72 13.37 3.96
CA LEU A 31 -2.97 13.07 4.65
C LEU A 31 -3.68 14.29 5.23
N GLN A 32 -2.97 15.41 5.44
CA GLN A 32 -3.56 16.66 5.92
C GLN A 32 -4.18 17.50 4.80
N TYR A 33 -3.96 17.19 3.52
CA TYR A 33 -4.60 17.87 2.40
C TYR A 33 -5.76 17.04 1.86
N PRO A 34 -7.02 17.30 2.30
CA PRO A 34 -8.17 16.71 1.64
C PRO A 34 -8.17 17.15 0.17
N THR A 35 -8.21 16.18 -0.74
CA THR A 35 -8.46 16.44 -2.16
C THR A 35 -9.71 17.30 -2.26
N PRO A 36 -9.66 18.47 -2.94
CA PRO A 36 -10.82 19.33 -3.06
C PRO A 36 -11.91 18.57 -3.79
N THR A 37 -12.94 18.17 -3.04
CA THR A 37 -14.19 17.67 -3.61
C THR A 37 -14.72 18.79 -4.49
N ARG A 38 -14.80 18.55 -5.81
CA ARG A 38 -15.44 19.47 -6.75
C ARG A 38 -16.80 19.83 -6.17
N ALA A 39 -16.94 21.07 -5.73
CA ALA A 39 -18.20 21.58 -5.21
C ALA A 39 -19.27 21.40 -6.30
N PRO A 40 -20.46 20.88 -5.96
CA PRO A 40 -21.54 20.83 -6.92
C PRO A 40 -21.85 22.26 -7.36
N GLU A 41 -21.81 22.48 -8.67
CA GLU A 41 -22.17 23.73 -9.32
C GLU A 41 -23.58 24.15 -8.87
N ARG A 42 -23.66 25.11 -7.94
CA ARG A 42 -24.91 25.66 -7.44
C ARG A 42 -25.60 26.39 -8.60
N LYS A 43 -26.44 25.67 -9.34
CA LYS A 43 -27.50 26.31 -10.12
C LYS A 43 -28.35 27.09 -9.12
N ARG A 44 -28.34 28.42 -9.23
CA ARG A 44 -29.15 29.35 -8.43
C ARG A 44 -30.62 28.93 -8.52
N PHE A 45 -31.13 28.27 -7.48
CA PHE A 45 -32.56 28.14 -7.27
C PHE A 45 -33.11 29.54 -7.00
N ARG A 46 -33.96 30.02 -7.91
CA ARG A 46 -34.45 31.41 -7.94
C ARG A 46 -35.78 31.58 -7.18
N ASN A 47 -36.22 30.60 -6.40
CA ASN A 47 -37.54 30.67 -5.76
C ASN A 47 -37.53 30.09 -4.34
N GLN A 48 -37.89 30.92 -3.34
CA GLN A 48 -37.93 30.54 -1.92
C GLN A 48 -38.97 29.45 -1.61
N ASN A 49 -40.03 29.36 -2.41
CA ASN A 49 -41.09 28.36 -2.19
C ASN A 49 -40.63 26.92 -2.51
N ASP A 50 -39.74 26.74 -3.51
CA ASP A 50 -39.21 25.42 -3.89
C ASP A 50 -38.24 24.86 -2.85
N GLN A 51 -37.58 25.73 -2.09
CA GLN A 51 -36.64 25.35 -1.03
C GLN A 51 -37.37 24.59 0.11
N SER A 52 -38.55 25.06 0.50
CA SER A 52 -39.34 24.48 1.60
C SER A 52 -39.97 23.13 1.27
N GLN A 53 -40.14 22.84 -0.02
CA GLN A 53 -40.69 21.57 -0.53
C GLN A 53 -39.55 20.57 -0.75
N PHE A 54 -38.38 21.04 -1.21
CA PHE A 54 -37.15 20.26 -1.29
C PHE A 54 -36.66 19.78 0.10
N ASP A 55 -36.70 20.63 1.12
CA ASP A 55 -36.30 20.24 2.49
C ASP A 55 -37.24 19.20 3.12
N ARG A 56 -38.53 19.22 2.76
CA ARG A 56 -39.52 18.24 3.25
C ARG A 56 -39.37 16.87 2.60
N ASP A 57 -39.04 16.79 1.31
CA ASP A 57 -38.82 15.51 0.63
C ASP A 57 -37.45 14.89 0.93
N THR A 58 -36.43 15.71 1.13
CA THR A 58 -35.07 15.22 1.45
C THR A 58 -34.98 14.57 2.83
N SER A 59 -35.71 15.07 3.84
CA SER A 59 -35.71 14.47 5.19
C SER A 59 -36.29 13.05 5.25
N LYS A 60 -37.17 12.66 4.32
CA LYS A 60 -37.66 11.26 4.19
C LYS A 60 -36.71 10.36 3.40
N PHE A 61 -35.84 10.91 2.56
CA PHE A 61 -34.98 10.15 1.64
C PHE A 61 -33.57 9.85 2.18
N TYR A 62 -33.21 10.43 3.34
CA TYR A 62 -31.86 10.31 3.89
C TYR A 62 -31.71 9.66 5.28
N PRO A 63 -32.42 8.59 5.67
CA PRO A 63 -31.91 7.72 6.74
C PRO A 63 -30.65 6.93 6.30
N THR A 64 -30.41 6.80 4.98
CA THR A 64 -29.32 5.98 4.41
C THR A 64 -28.03 6.76 4.09
N ALA A 65 -28.10 8.08 3.87
CA ALA A 65 -26.91 8.88 3.55
C ALA A 65 -25.94 9.03 4.75
N LEU A 66 -26.47 8.99 5.98
CA LEU A 66 -25.67 8.96 7.21
C LEU A 66 -24.96 7.60 7.40
N LEU A 67 -25.55 6.50 6.90
CA LEU A 67 -24.88 5.19 6.87
C LEU A 67 -23.83 5.11 5.76
N GLN A 68 -24.00 5.87 4.68
CA GLN A 68 -23.06 5.94 3.56
C GLN A 68 -21.83 6.83 3.87
N THR A 69 -21.91 7.69 4.88
CA THR A 69 -20.76 8.47 5.40
C THR A 69 -19.86 7.66 6.34
N ILE A 70 -20.30 6.47 6.78
CA ILE A 70 -19.43 5.44 7.38
C ILE A 70 -18.73 4.63 6.27
N THR A 71 -18.44 5.27 5.13
CA THR A 71 -17.53 4.75 4.11
C THR A 71 -16.09 4.97 4.57
N MET A 72 -15.68 4.23 5.61
CA MET A 72 -14.32 4.09 6.15
C MET A 72 -13.27 4.91 5.37
N PRO A 73 -13.17 6.24 5.62
CA PRO A 73 -12.32 7.14 4.82
C PRO A 73 -10.84 6.77 4.93
N TRP A 74 -10.51 5.96 5.93
CA TRP A 74 -9.19 5.42 6.16
C TRP A 74 -8.77 4.36 5.14
N LEU A 75 -9.66 3.62 4.46
CA LEU A 75 -9.23 2.52 3.57
C LEU A 75 -8.45 3.03 2.35
N PRO A 76 -8.97 3.98 1.54
CA PRO A 76 -8.18 4.60 0.46
C PRO A 76 -6.85 5.18 0.98
N VAL A 77 -6.90 5.85 2.12
CA VAL A 77 -5.72 6.44 2.80
C VAL A 77 -4.69 5.36 3.14
N ALA A 78 -5.10 4.25 3.75
CA ALA A 78 -4.23 3.15 4.15
C ALA A 78 -3.62 2.46 2.92
N LEU A 79 -4.41 2.26 1.87
CA LEU A 79 -3.91 1.69 0.60
C LEU A 79 -2.92 2.62 -0.10
N LYS A 80 -3.11 3.95 -0.04
CA LYS A 80 -2.11 4.92 -0.51
C LYS A 80 -0.83 4.85 0.31
N ALA A 81 -0.94 4.86 1.63
CA ALA A 81 0.23 4.77 2.51
C ALA A 81 1.02 3.48 2.26
N LEU A 82 0.32 2.34 2.16
CA LEU A 82 0.94 1.05 1.82
C LEU A 82 1.54 1.06 0.42
N GLY A 83 0.86 1.65 -0.56
CA GLY A 83 1.37 1.80 -1.93
C GLY A 83 2.64 2.66 -1.98
N THR A 84 2.67 3.76 -1.24
CA THR A 84 3.85 4.64 -1.09
C THR A 84 5.03 3.87 -0.51
N PHE A 85 4.78 3.16 0.59
CA PHE A 85 5.78 2.35 1.26
C PHE A 85 6.35 1.29 0.31
N ALA A 86 5.48 0.60 -0.44
CA ALA A 86 5.89 -0.41 -1.40
C ALA A 86 6.72 0.17 -2.55
N VAL A 87 6.37 1.37 -3.06
CA VAL A 87 7.19 2.07 -4.07
C VAL A 87 8.57 2.40 -3.51
N ILE A 88 8.65 3.03 -2.33
CA ILE A 88 9.92 3.48 -1.76
C ILE A 88 10.83 2.29 -1.46
N THR A 89 10.30 1.26 -0.79
CA THR A 89 11.07 0.06 -0.44
C THR A 89 11.44 -0.75 -1.67
N GLY A 90 10.52 -0.93 -2.62
CA GLY A 90 10.79 -1.65 -3.86
C GLY A 90 11.88 -0.98 -4.70
N VAL A 91 11.84 0.36 -4.84
CA VAL A 91 12.90 1.10 -5.54
C VAL A 91 14.24 0.98 -4.81
N ALA A 92 14.24 1.03 -3.47
CA ALA A 92 15.46 0.82 -2.69
C ALA A 92 16.06 -0.57 -2.94
N ASP A 93 15.24 -1.63 -2.89
CA ASP A 93 15.66 -3.01 -3.17
C ASP A 93 16.20 -3.18 -4.60
N SER A 94 15.56 -2.55 -5.60
CA SER A 94 16.01 -2.57 -7.00
C SER A 94 17.38 -1.94 -7.20
N LEU A 95 17.64 -0.83 -6.52
CA LEU A 95 18.87 -0.06 -6.70
C LEU A 95 20.02 -0.60 -5.86
N VAL A 96 19.75 -0.96 -4.61
CA VAL A 96 20.76 -1.37 -3.62
C VAL A 96 21.03 -2.87 -3.68
N GLY A 97 20.03 -3.70 -4.01
CA GLY A 97 20.18 -5.14 -4.08
C GLY A 97 20.54 -5.77 -2.74
N LYS A 98 21.45 -6.74 -2.75
CA LYS A 98 21.83 -7.58 -1.59
C LYS A 98 22.29 -6.78 -0.38
N ALA A 99 22.84 -5.58 -0.59
CA ALA A 99 23.30 -4.71 0.50
C ALA A 99 22.16 -4.27 1.44
N VAL A 100 20.89 -4.32 0.98
CA VAL A 100 19.73 -4.14 1.88
C VAL A 100 19.65 -5.29 2.88
N ILE A 101 19.75 -6.53 2.41
CA ILE A 101 19.69 -7.72 3.27
C ILE A 101 20.89 -7.74 4.20
N GLU A 102 22.10 -7.52 3.69
CA GLU A 102 23.33 -7.51 4.50
C GLU A 102 23.28 -6.40 5.58
N GLY A 103 22.69 -5.24 5.26
CA GLY A 103 22.45 -4.18 6.24
C GLY A 103 21.44 -4.55 7.32
N ILE A 104 20.37 -5.28 6.97
CA ILE A 104 19.31 -5.68 7.92
C ILE A 104 19.76 -6.85 8.80
N THR A 105 20.47 -7.83 8.23
CA THR A 105 20.90 -9.04 8.95
C THR A 105 22.23 -8.86 9.67
N GLY A 106 23.07 -7.93 9.21
CA GLY A 106 24.46 -7.82 9.64
C GLY A 106 25.36 -8.96 9.11
N GLU A 107 24.80 -9.83 8.26
CA GLU A 107 25.50 -10.97 7.67
C GLU A 107 25.84 -10.68 6.22
N THR A 108 27.11 -10.85 5.84
CA THR A 108 27.55 -10.74 4.45
C THR A 108 27.24 -12.03 3.70
N MET A 109 26.62 -11.93 2.53
CA MET A 109 26.50 -13.09 1.64
C MET A 109 27.89 -13.47 1.11
N VAL A 110 28.17 -14.78 0.99
CA VAL A 110 29.47 -15.29 0.51
C VAL A 110 29.86 -14.59 -0.79
N VAL A 111 31.03 -13.94 -0.74
CA VAL A 111 31.56 -13.07 -1.80
C VAL A 111 31.83 -13.87 -3.07
N ASP A 112 31.30 -13.38 -4.19
CA ASP A 112 31.60 -13.82 -5.57
C ASP A 112 31.19 -15.26 -5.94
N SER A 113 30.08 -15.73 -5.39
CA SER A 113 29.45 -16.98 -5.84
C SER A 113 28.37 -16.74 -6.92
N LEU A 114 28.19 -17.71 -7.83
CA LEU A 114 27.08 -17.71 -8.80
C LEU A 114 25.71 -17.59 -8.08
N VAL A 115 25.58 -18.25 -6.92
CA VAL A 115 24.38 -18.18 -6.08
C VAL A 115 24.10 -16.76 -5.62
N GLN A 116 25.12 -16.01 -5.21
CA GLN A 116 24.99 -14.62 -4.79
C GLN A 116 24.55 -13.72 -5.95
N ALA A 117 25.13 -13.88 -7.13
CA ALA A 117 24.74 -13.09 -8.31
C ALA A 117 23.28 -13.35 -8.70
N ILE A 118 22.83 -14.61 -8.65
CA ILE A 118 21.44 -14.97 -8.88
C ILE A 118 20.53 -14.35 -7.80
N ALA A 119 20.89 -14.48 -6.52
CA ALA A 119 20.10 -13.94 -5.41
C ALA A 119 19.98 -12.41 -5.48
N ASP A 120 21.07 -11.69 -5.78
CA ASP A 120 21.05 -10.23 -5.96
C ASP A 120 20.14 -9.83 -7.13
N SER A 121 20.25 -10.53 -8.26
CA SER A 121 19.37 -10.28 -9.42
C SER A 121 17.91 -10.53 -9.10
N GLN A 122 17.58 -11.61 -8.37
CA GLN A 122 16.22 -11.92 -7.96
C GLN A 122 15.67 -10.86 -6.99
N LEU A 123 16.49 -10.41 -6.03
CA LEU A 123 16.10 -9.35 -5.11
C LEU A 123 15.80 -8.04 -5.83
N ARG A 124 16.64 -7.63 -6.79
CA ARG A 124 16.42 -6.41 -7.58
C ARG A 124 15.18 -6.49 -8.46
N PHE A 125 14.94 -7.65 -9.06
CA PHE A 125 13.73 -7.92 -9.83
C PHE A 125 12.48 -7.83 -8.92
N LEU A 126 12.54 -8.48 -7.75
CA LEU A 126 11.44 -8.48 -6.79
C LEU A 126 11.16 -7.08 -6.23
N GLY A 127 12.21 -6.28 -5.96
CA GLY A 127 12.08 -4.87 -5.60
C GLY A 127 11.33 -4.07 -6.66
N SER A 128 11.66 -4.29 -7.93
CA SER A 128 11.02 -3.59 -9.06
C SER A 128 9.55 -3.99 -9.18
N ALA A 129 9.27 -5.29 -9.06
CA ALA A 129 7.91 -5.82 -9.04
C ALA A 129 7.10 -5.25 -7.85
N TRP A 130 7.73 -5.15 -6.67
CA TRP A 130 7.12 -4.58 -5.47
C TRP A 130 6.79 -3.10 -5.62
N ALA A 131 7.67 -2.32 -6.27
CA ALA A 131 7.38 -0.92 -6.58
C ALA A 131 6.20 -0.78 -7.57
N CYS A 132 6.10 -1.67 -8.56
CA CYS A 132 4.94 -1.72 -9.47
C CYS A 132 3.65 -2.07 -8.73
N VAL A 133 3.68 -3.02 -7.79
CA VAL A 133 2.55 -3.33 -6.90
C VAL A 133 2.14 -2.09 -6.10
N GLY A 134 3.10 -1.38 -5.52
CA GLY A 134 2.82 -0.14 -4.77
C GLY A 134 2.17 0.94 -5.62
N THR A 135 2.66 1.13 -6.84
CA THR A 135 2.11 2.09 -7.82
C THR A 135 0.67 1.71 -8.20
N MET A 136 0.42 0.44 -8.49
CA MET A 136 -0.92 -0.05 -8.82
C MET A 136 -1.86 0.04 -7.61
N LEU A 137 -1.38 -0.21 -6.40
CA LEU A 137 -2.16 -0.07 -5.17
C LEU A 137 -2.54 1.39 -4.92
N TRP A 138 -1.59 2.33 -5.10
CA TRP A 138 -1.87 3.76 -5.05
C TRP A 138 -2.91 4.13 -6.12
N TRP A 139 -2.74 3.67 -7.36
CA TRP A 139 -3.68 3.97 -8.44
C TRP A 139 -5.09 3.45 -8.13
N THR A 140 -5.23 2.18 -7.75
CA THR A 140 -6.53 1.55 -7.41
C THR A 140 -7.22 2.25 -6.24
N SER A 141 -6.46 2.74 -5.26
CA SER A 141 -7.02 3.45 -4.09
C SER A 141 -7.81 4.72 -4.42
N ASN A 142 -7.56 5.35 -5.58
CA ASN A 142 -8.27 6.56 -5.98
C ASN A 142 -9.71 6.30 -6.44
N ASP A 143 -10.03 5.07 -6.82
CA ASP A 143 -11.37 4.68 -7.27
C ASP A 143 -11.59 3.18 -7.01
N LEU A 144 -11.83 2.87 -5.73
CA LEU A 144 -12.00 1.50 -5.27
C LEU A 144 -13.26 0.83 -5.85
N GLU A 145 -14.29 1.60 -6.20
CA GLU A 145 -15.56 1.06 -6.67
C GLU A 145 -15.43 0.50 -8.09
N ASN A 146 -14.73 1.20 -8.98
CA ASN A 146 -14.54 0.76 -10.36
C ASN A 146 -13.30 -0.13 -10.54
N ARG A 147 -12.38 -0.17 -9.56
CA ARG A 147 -11.08 -0.87 -9.68
C ARG A 147 -10.96 -2.08 -8.74
N LYS A 148 -12.07 -2.77 -8.49
CA LYS A 148 -12.11 -3.96 -7.62
C LYS A 148 -11.27 -5.12 -8.15
N THR A 149 -11.29 -5.36 -9.46
CA THR A 149 -10.56 -6.51 -10.06
C THR A 149 -9.04 -6.35 -9.92
N PRO A 150 -8.41 -5.22 -10.31
CA PRO A 150 -6.98 -5.02 -10.05
C PRO A 150 -6.63 -5.13 -8.57
N LEU A 151 -7.44 -4.56 -7.68
CA LEU A 151 -7.22 -4.66 -6.24
C LEU A 151 -7.28 -6.11 -5.73
N ALA A 152 -8.22 -6.92 -6.23
CA ALA A 152 -8.32 -8.33 -5.90
C ALA A 152 -7.12 -9.14 -6.40
N LEU A 153 -6.60 -8.83 -7.60
CA LEU A 153 -5.39 -9.47 -8.13
C LEU A 153 -4.14 -9.11 -7.31
N LEU A 154 -3.97 -7.83 -6.96
CA LEU A 154 -2.90 -7.39 -6.06
C LEU A 154 -2.98 -8.09 -4.71
N GLY A 155 -4.19 -8.14 -4.14
CA GLY A 155 -4.46 -8.84 -2.89
C GLY A 155 -4.15 -10.34 -2.97
N GLY A 156 -4.55 -11.00 -4.05
CA GLY A 156 -4.24 -12.41 -4.30
C GLY A 156 -2.72 -12.66 -4.38
N GLY A 157 -1.97 -11.80 -5.08
CA GLY A 157 -0.52 -11.89 -5.15
C GLY A 157 0.16 -11.74 -3.79
N LEU A 158 -0.26 -10.74 -2.99
CA LEU A 158 0.20 -10.56 -1.62
C LEU A 158 -0.10 -11.78 -0.74
N PHE A 159 -1.31 -12.32 -0.82
CA PHE A 159 -1.72 -13.49 -0.07
C PHE A 159 -0.85 -14.71 -0.41
N LEU A 160 -0.60 -14.96 -1.70
CA LEU A 160 0.29 -16.04 -2.15
C LEU A 160 1.73 -15.82 -1.66
N GLY A 161 2.20 -14.58 -1.61
CA GLY A 161 3.49 -14.22 -0.99
C GLY A 161 3.55 -14.60 0.48
N GLY A 162 2.51 -14.28 1.25
CA GLY A 162 2.38 -14.67 2.66
C GLY A 162 2.36 -16.19 2.88
N VAL A 163 1.70 -16.93 1.99
CA VAL A 163 1.73 -18.42 1.98
C VAL A 163 3.16 -18.92 1.72
N GLY A 164 3.84 -18.38 0.71
CA GLY A 164 5.23 -18.74 0.41
C GLY A 164 6.17 -18.49 1.60
N ARG A 165 6.02 -17.35 2.28
CA ARG A 165 6.78 -17.06 3.50
C ARG A 165 6.44 -18.00 4.65
N THR A 166 5.16 -18.35 4.82
CA THR A 166 4.74 -19.32 5.86
C THR A 166 5.32 -20.71 5.61
N LEU A 167 5.36 -21.15 4.35
CA LEU A 167 6.02 -22.40 3.96
C LEU A 167 7.53 -22.34 4.25
N ASN A 168 8.19 -21.22 3.97
CA ASN A 168 9.60 -21.02 4.31
C ASN A 168 9.84 -21.19 5.82
N ILE A 169 8.97 -20.64 6.67
CA ILE A 169 9.05 -20.82 8.13
C ILE A 169 8.83 -22.29 8.52
N ALA A 170 7.86 -22.96 7.89
CA ALA A 170 7.58 -24.37 8.18
C ALA A 170 8.77 -25.29 7.82
N ILE A 171 9.52 -24.95 6.77
CA ILE A 171 10.67 -25.74 6.30
C ILE A 171 11.94 -25.42 7.11
N HIS A 172 12.23 -24.14 7.37
CA HIS A 172 13.51 -23.70 7.93
C HIS A 172 13.46 -23.36 9.42
N GLY A 173 12.27 -23.30 10.02
CA GLY A 173 12.06 -22.93 11.42
C GLY A 173 11.92 -21.43 11.65
N THR A 174 11.41 -21.06 12.82
CA THR A 174 11.11 -19.66 13.20
C THR A 174 12.33 -18.86 13.65
N GLN A 175 13.45 -19.52 13.98
CA GLN A 175 14.65 -18.87 14.51
C GLN A 175 15.33 -17.91 13.51
N TYR A 176 15.07 -18.06 12.21
CA TYR A 176 15.61 -17.20 11.15
C TYR A 176 14.63 -16.10 10.70
N VAL A 177 13.52 -15.91 11.42
CA VAL A 177 12.44 -15.00 11.05
C VAL A 177 12.44 -13.79 11.98
N PRO A 178 12.87 -12.60 11.53
CA PRO A 178 12.81 -11.42 12.37
C PRO A 178 11.35 -11.04 12.66
N ARG A 179 11.08 -10.46 13.84
CA ARG A 179 9.71 -10.09 14.27
C ARG A 179 8.99 -9.18 13.27
N SER A 180 9.73 -8.30 12.59
CA SER A 180 9.20 -7.45 11.53
C SER A 180 8.63 -8.25 10.35
N LEU A 181 9.26 -9.38 10.00
CA LEU A 181 8.80 -10.26 8.94
C LEU A 181 7.53 -11.02 9.35
N VAL A 182 7.38 -11.38 10.63
CA VAL A 182 6.13 -11.98 11.15
C VAL A 182 4.95 -11.02 10.98
N ALA A 183 5.15 -9.73 11.28
CA ALA A 183 4.12 -8.72 11.05
C ALA A 183 3.75 -8.58 9.56
N ALA A 184 4.75 -8.62 8.68
CA ALA A 184 4.52 -8.60 7.23
C ALA A 184 3.71 -9.81 6.75
N ILE A 185 4.04 -11.02 7.23
CA ILE A 185 3.29 -12.25 6.92
C ILE A 185 1.84 -12.15 7.39
N ALA A 186 1.61 -11.63 8.60
CA ALA A 186 0.25 -11.42 9.11
C ALA A 186 -0.54 -10.44 8.22
N VAL A 187 0.10 -9.33 7.79
CA VAL A 187 -0.51 -8.37 6.86
C VAL A 187 -0.80 -9.00 5.49
N GLU A 188 0.10 -9.83 4.96
CA GLU A 188 -0.05 -10.50 3.67
C GLU A 188 -1.17 -11.56 3.69
N LEU A 189 -1.30 -12.31 4.79
CA LEU A 189 -2.31 -13.35 4.91
C LEU A 189 -3.68 -12.80 5.29
N LEU A 190 -3.75 -11.79 6.14
CA LEU A 190 -5.01 -11.27 6.68
C LEU A 190 -5.49 -10.01 5.98
N GLY A 191 -4.58 -9.18 5.48
CA GLY A 191 -4.90 -7.91 4.82
C GLY A 191 -5.76 -8.08 3.57
N PRO A 192 -5.37 -8.89 2.57
CA PRO A 192 -6.17 -9.09 1.37
C PRO A 192 -7.57 -9.66 1.64
N PRO A 193 -7.75 -10.72 2.45
CA PRO A 193 -9.09 -11.18 2.81
C PRO A 193 -9.92 -10.12 3.53
N ALA A 194 -9.33 -9.36 4.46
CA ALA A 194 -10.03 -8.29 5.16
C ALA A 194 -10.49 -7.19 4.19
N VAL A 195 -9.61 -6.73 3.29
CA VAL A 195 -9.96 -5.75 2.26
C VAL A 195 -11.06 -6.28 1.34
N TRP A 196 -10.97 -7.54 0.92
CA TRP A 196 -11.99 -8.16 0.07
C TRP A 196 -13.36 -8.23 0.76
N LEU A 197 -13.41 -8.62 2.03
CA LEU A 197 -14.65 -8.65 2.83
C LEU A 197 -15.27 -7.26 2.94
N VAL A 198 -14.47 -6.24 3.22
CA VAL A 198 -14.92 -4.84 3.27
C VAL A 198 -15.45 -4.35 1.91
N MET A 199 -14.84 -4.80 0.81
CA MET A 199 -15.21 -4.41 -0.55
C MET A 199 -16.45 -5.13 -1.09
N ARG A 200 -16.71 -6.37 -0.64
CA ARG A 200 -17.84 -7.20 -1.10
C ARG A 200 -19.20 -6.58 -0.78
N GLY A 201 -19.32 -5.86 0.33
CA GLY A 201 -20.56 -5.18 0.73
C GLY A 201 -20.94 -3.94 -0.10
N ARG A 202 -20.05 -3.47 -0.98
CA ARG A 202 -20.28 -2.23 -1.75
C ARG A 202 -21.01 -2.51 -3.06
N LYS A 203 -22.26 -2.07 -3.16
CA LYS A 203 -22.99 -2.05 -4.44
C LYS A 203 -22.29 -1.07 -5.40
N PRO A 204 -22.15 -1.41 -6.69
CA PRO A 204 -21.68 -0.44 -7.69
C PRO A 204 -22.66 0.74 -7.70
N VAL A 205 -22.14 1.97 -7.74
CA VAL A 205 -22.97 3.15 -7.96
C VAL A 205 -23.63 2.97 -9.32
N GLU A 206 -24.96 2.83 -9.33
CA GLU A 206 -25.71 2.76 -10.58
C GLU A 206 -25.40 4.03 -11.37
N ALA A 207 -24.63 3.88 -12.44
CA ALA A 207 -24.37 4.97 -13.36
C ALA A 207 -25.73 5.43 -13.87
N LYS A 208 -26.12 6.66 -13.53
CA LYS A 208 -27.32 7.30 -14.09
C LYS A 208 -27.17 7.24 -15.61
N ARG A 209 -27.88 6.30 -16.24
CA ARG A 209 -28.04 6.26 -17.70
C ARG A 209 -28.60 7.62 -18.09
N LYS A 210 -27.80 8.40 -18.80
CA LYS A 210 -28.25 9.58 -19.52
C LYS A 210 -28.85 9.15 -20.84
#